data_AF-A0A813I1Y7-F1
#
_entry.id   AF-A0A813I1Y7-F1
#
_cell.length_a   1.000
_cell.length_b   1.000
_cell.length_c   1.000
_cell.angle_alpha   90.00
_cell.angle_beta   90.00
_cell.angle_gamma   90.00
#
_symmetry.space_group_name_H-M   'P 1'
#
loop_
_entity.id
_entity.type
_entity.pdbx_description
1 polymer ?
#
loop_
_entity_poly.entity_id
_entity_poly.type
_entity_poly.pdbx_seq_one_letter_code
_entity_poly.pdbx_strand_id
1 'polypeptide(L)'
;MREVAGEFPVHSVFHASTPLAVSNFCERDVTEADVAGDAQSAVFILRQALAWLKLAGLSQRHDEHRLHMIVLGTNAFFNEPSEASRIGPSFSPIAGKVAAAAVIERYEDIIREAAPSGGWSPEALRVVVGTEGFCRRGHASPCAPGEAQEPYLHASGIVGSLEALEPLVWGLLAIADNDELGEFRTDLSALLRKYASLQTEVEVVPDRHQRIFGSLAEVSSGHCDVSKGAGDGTSEWCVQTKPCCPISSALDRLNKAFHSRLHVAGCSLLPAGAASVAEAPLLWLGDGLAKWSYLLALDGLAQSCAYVARLVLLNHPVDLLEGLFSAFEATQEPGAVAPRARTPAE
;
A
#
# COMPACT_ATOMS: atom_id res chain seq x y z
N MET A 1 -5.03 -19.38 1.74
CA MET A 1 -4.24 -18.12 1.59
C MET A 1 -5.03 -16.86 1.93
N ARG A 2 -6.18 -16.55 1.31
CA ARG A 2 -6.92 -15.28 1.59
C ARG A 2 -7.39 -15.11 3.03
N GLU A 3 -7.93 -16.15 3.67
CA GLU A 3 -8.43 -16.09 5.06
C GLU A 3 -7.30 -15.80 6.06
N VAL A 4 -6.17 -16.49 5.91
CA VAL A 4 -5.04 -16.39 6.84
C VAL A 4 -4.27 -15.06 6.74
N ALA A 5 -4.23 -14.43 5.54
CA ALA A 5 -3.66 -13.09 5.36
C ALA A 5 -4.54 -11.97 5.93
N GLY A 6 -5.85 -12.20 6.06
CA GLY A 6 -6.81 -11.25 6.62
C GLY A 6 -6.62 -11.03 8.13
N GLU A 7 -6.14 -12.06 8.84
CA GLU A 7 -6.03 -12.09 10.30
C GLU A 7 -4.73 -11.46 10.84
N PHE A 8 -3.73 -11.19 10.00
CA PHE A 8 -2.49 -10.56 10.44
C PHE A 8 -2.71 -9.04 10.60
N PRO A 9 -2.55 -8.45 11.81
CA PRO A 9 -2.74 -7.01 12.04
C PRO A 9 -1.57 -6.18 11.48
N VAL A 10 -1.46 -6.13 10.15
CA VAL A 10 -0.43 -5.35 9.43
C VAL A 10 -0.46 -3.87 9.82
N HIS A 11 -1.62 -3.33 10.22
CA HIS A 11 -1.74 -1.97 10.74
C HIS A 11 -0.83 -1.71 11.94
N SER A 12 -0.79 -2.61 12.93
CA SER A 12 0.06 -2.47 14.12
C SER A 12 1.53 -2.44 13.72
N VAL A 13 1.88 -3.18 12.68
CA VAL A 13 3.25 -3.22 12.19
C VAL A 13 3.60 -1.98 11.38
N PHE A 14 2.69 -1.45 10.56
CA PHE A 14 2.85 -0.16 9.89
C PHE A 14 3.04 0.97 10.90
N HIS A 15 2.09 1.12 11.84
CA HIS A 15 2.13 2.13 12.88
C HIS A 15 3.44 2.09 13.64
N ALA A 16 3.92 0.89 13.92
CA ALA A 16 5.15 0.71 14.64
C ALA A 16 6.39 0.94 13.77
N SER A 17 6.37 0.64 12.46
CA SER A 17 7.51 0.83 11.56
C SER A 17 7.82 2.29 11.24
N THR A 18 6.88 3.22 11.44
CA THR A 18 7.06 4.62 11.08
C THR A 18 7.34 5.52 12.29
N PRO A 19 8.32 6.43 12.20
CA PRO A 19 8.54 7.47 13.21
C PRO A 19 7.57 8.66 13.06
N LEU A 20 6.72 8.65 12.03
CA LEU A 20 5.74 9.69 11.75
C LEU A 20 4.51 9.55 12.65
N ALA A 21 3.82 10.65 12.92
CA ALA A 21 2.54 10.60 13.62
C ALA A 21 1.48 9.95 12.73
N VAL A 22 0.88 8.86 13.21
CA VAL A 22 -0.16 8.10 12.51
C VAL A 22 -1.50 8.33 13.20
N SER A 23 -2.58 8.43 12.41
CA SER A 23 -3.95 8.44 12.90
C SER A 23 -4.74 7.39 12.13
N ASN A 24 -5.27 6.39 12.83
CA ASN A 24 -6.17 5.41 12.23
C ASN A 24 -7.60 5.96 12.27
N PHE A 25 -8.15 6.33 11.12
CA PHE A 25 -9.52 6.84 11.02
C PHE A 25 -10.58 5.74 10.90
N CYS A 26 -10.19 4.46 10.76
CA CYS A 26 -11.09 3.31 10.76
C CYS A 26 -11.25 2.65 12.15
N GLU A 27 -10.53 3.12 13.18
CA GLU A 27 -10.59 2.59 14.55
C GLU A 27 -11.81 3.10 15.36
N ARG A 28 -12.55 4.10 14.85
CA ARG A 28 -13.77 4.59 15.50
C ARG A 28 -14.97 3.73 15.11
N ASP A 29 -15.62 3.11 16.10
CA ASP A 29 -16.96 2.49 16.10
C ASP A 29 -17.52 2.14 14.71
N VAL A 30 -16.82 1.27 13.97
CA VAL A 30 -17.42 0.57 12.84
C VAL A 30 -18.42 -0.39 13.45
N THR A 31 -19.70 -0.04 13.41
CA THR A 31 -20.75 -0.87 14.00
C THR A 31 -20.87 -2.17 13.21
N GLU A 32 -21.40 -3.25 13.80
CA GLU A 32 -21.64 -4.50 13.05
C GLU A 32 -22.51 -4.28 11.78
N ALA A 33 -23.32 -3.22 11.75
CA ALA A 33 -24.08 -2.79 10.58
C ALA A 33 -23.22 -2.22 9.44
N ASP A 34 -22.07 -1.61 9.74
CA ASP A 34 -21.08 -1.13 8.76
C ASP A 34 -20.27 -2.31 8.18
N VAL A 35 -20.01 -3.34 9.01
CA VAL A 35 -19.30 -4.57 8.63
C VAL A 35 -20.17 -5.49 7.75
N ALA A 36 -21.48 -5.47 7.93
CA ALA A 36 -22.41 -6.36 7.23
C ALA A 36 -22.65 -6.04 5.74
N GLY A 37 -22.05 -4.97 5.18
CA GLY A 37 -22.28 -4.65 3.78
C GLY A 37 -21.22 -3.88 3.00
N ASP A 38 -20.39 -3.02 3.62
CA ASP A 38 -19.63 -2.07 2.80
C ASP A 38 -18.37 -1.44 3.45
N ALA A 39 -17.91 -1.90 4.63
CA ALA A 39 -16.76 -1.30 5.33
C ALA A 39 -15.43 -1.32 4.53
N GLN A 40 -15.34 -2.12 3.46
CA GLN A 40 -14.20 -2.15 2.54
C GLN A 40 -14.45 -1.41 1.23
N SER A 41 -15.60 -0.75 1.06
CA SER A 41 -15.91 -0.05 -0.16
C SER A 41 -15.07 1.20 -0.31
N ALA A 42 -14.76 1.54 -1.55
CA ALA A 42 -14.03 2.74 -1.89
C ALA A 42 -14.76 3.98 -1.32
N VAL A 43 -16.09 3.98 -1.39
CA VAL A 43 -16.94 5.07 -0.89
C VAL A 43 -16.81 5.24 0.63
N PHE A 44 -16.86 4.15 1.40
CA PHE A 44 -16.68 4.22 2.85
C PHE A 44 -15.32 4.80 3.21
N ILE A 45 -14.24 4.27 2.62
CA ILE A 45 -12.87 4.73 2.87
C ILE A 45 -12.72 6.22 2.54
N LEU A 46 -13.23 6.67 1.39
CA LEU A 46 -13.16 8.07 0.98
C LEU A 46 -13.95 8.99 1.91
N ARG A 47 -15.12 8.56 2.41
CA ARG A 47 -15.89 9.34 3.40
C ARG A 47 -15.14 9.49 4.72
N GLN A 48 -14.49 8.43 5.20
CA GLN A 48 -13.66 8.51 6.41
C GLN A 48 -12.45 9.42 6.20
N ALA A 49 -11.76 9.30 5.07
CA ALA A 49 -10.65 10.17 4.70
C ALA A 49 -11.09 11.64 4.66
N LEU A 50 -12.23 11.94 4.04
CA LEU A 50 -12.77 13.30 3.96
C LEU A 50 -13.14 13.87 5.34
N ALA A 51 -13.79 13.06 6.19
CA ALA A 51 -14.14 13.49 7.55
C ALA A 51 -12.88 13.81 8.36
N TRP A 52 -11.83 13.00 8.22
CA TRP A 52 -10.54 13.25 8.86
C TRP A 52 -9.84 14.50 8.32
N LEU A 53 -9.80 14.71 7.00
CA LEU A 53 -9.20 15.90 6.38
C LEU A 53 -9.87 17.18 6.91
N LYS A 54 -11.20 17.20 7.03
CA LYS A 54 -11.91 18.34 7.62
C LYS A 54 -11.50 18.62 9.07
N LEU A 55 -11.35 17.58 9.89
CA LEU A 55 -10.88 17.74 11.27
C LEU A 55 -9.41 18.19 11.34
N ALA A 56 -8.56 17.69 10.45
CA ALA A 56 -7.17 18.10 10.33
C ALA A 56 -7.07 19.58 9.97
N GLY A 57 -7.88 20.05 9.00
CA GLY A 57 -7.96 21.46 8.61
C GLY A 57 -8.39 22.39 9.75
N LEU A 58 -9.34 21.97 10.60
CA LEU A 58 -9.73 22.75 11.78
C LEU A 58 -8.60 22.88 12.82
N SER A 59 -7.68 21.92 12.84
CA SER A 59 -6.57 21.88 13.80
C SER A 59 -5.30 22.55 13.26
N GLN A 60 -5.26 22.85 11.97
CA GLN A 60 -4.11 23.44 11.29
C GLN A 60 -4.08 24.95 11.54
N ARG A 61 -2.92 25.47 11.93
CA ARG A 61 -2.71 26.92 11.99
C ARG A 61 -2.54 27.43 10.56
N HIS A 62 -3.15 28.58 10.24
CA HIS A 62 -3.16 29.16 8.90
C HIS A 62 -1.78 29.36 8.26
N ASP A 63 -0.70 29.42 9.05
CA ASP A 63 0.67 29.68 8.57
C ASP A 63 1.53 28.41 8.40
N GLU A 64 0.98 27.21 8.64
CA GLU A 64 1.75 25.96 8.54
C GLU A 64 1.38 25.17 7.29
N HIS A 65 2.23 25.19 6.27
CA HIS A 65 2.14 24.26 5.15
C HIS A 65 2.57 22.87 5.60
N ARG A 66 1.62 21.93 5.69
CA ARG A 66 1.86 20.54 6.09
C ARG A 66 1.49 19.60 4.96
N LEU A 67 2.31 18.57 4.77
CA LEU A 67 1.96 17.43 3.94
C LEU A 67 1.24 16.39 4.80
N HIS A 68 0.18 15.82 4.24
CA HIS A 68 -0.54 14.69 4.79
C HIS A 68 -0.37 13.50 3.86
N MET A 69 -0.16 12.32 4.45
CA MET A 69 -0.03 11.07 3.73
C MET A 69 -1.20 10.17 4.12
N ILE A 70 -1.99 9.75 3.14
CA ILE A 70 -3.08 8.80 3.31
C ILE A 70 -2.59 7.46 2.77
N VAL A 71 -2.60 6.44 3.63
CA VAL A 71 -2.11 5.09 3.34
C VAL A 71 -3.22 4.10 3.65
N LEU A 72 -3.48 3.17 2.72
CA LEU A 72 -4.34 2.03 3.00
C LEU A 72 -3.54 0.99 3.81
N GLY A 73 -3.67 1.11 5.13
CA GLY A 73 -2.74 0.52 6.11
C GLY A 73 -2.74 -1.01 6.24
N THR A 74 -3.58 -1.75 5.52
CA THR A 74 -3.64 -3.21 5.66
C THR A 74 -2.41 -3.92 5.07
N ASN A 75 -1.54 -3.23 4.32
CA ASN A 75 -0.40 -3.83 3.61
C ASN A 75 0.83 -2.89 3.51
N ALA A 76 1.02 -1.97 4.44
CA ALA A 76 2.06 -0.95 4.31
C ALA A 76 3.22 -1.16 5.29
N PHE A 77 4.46 -0.85 4.87
CA PHE A 77 5.65 -0.89 5.72
C PHE A 77 6.55 0.31 5.45
N PHE A 78 6.91 1.04 6.50
CA PHE A 78 7.77 2.20 6.39
C PHE A 78 9.25 1.82 6.54
N ASN A 79 10.05 2.15 5.52
CA ASN A 79 11.49 2.06 5.60
C ASN A 79 12.03 3.23 6.43
N GLU A 80 12.66 2.93 7.56
CA GLU A 80 13.34 3.96 8.35
C GLU A 80 14.47 4.59 7.51
N PRO A 81 14.52 5.92 7.35
CA PRO A 81 15.63 6.58 6.69
C PRO A 81 16.96 6.28 7.39
N SER A 82 18.03 6.12 6.63
CA SER A 82 19.37 5.81 7.15
C SER A 82 19.82 6.78 8.23
N GLU A 83 19.44 8.04 8.14
CA GLU A 83 19.78 9.11 9.07
C GLU A 83 19.00 8.96 10.38
N ALA A 84 17.74 8.54 10.33
CA ALA A 84 16.89 8.38 11.51
C ALA A 84 17.42 7.26 12.42
N SER A 85 17.84 6.14 11.83
CA SER A 85 18.40 4.99 12.57
C SER A 85 19.70 5.30 13.34
N ARG A 86 20.42 6.37 12.96
CA ARG A 86 21.68 6.79 13.60
C ARG A 86 21.49 7.72 14.79
N ILE A 87 20.32 8.36 14.91
CA ILE A 87 20.10 9.50 15.82
C ILE A 87 19.48 9.08 17.16
N GLY A 88 18.97 7.85 17.26
CA GLY A 88 18.43 7.30 18.51
C GLY A 88 17.32 6.28 18.24
N PRO A 89 16.53 5.88 19.25
CA PRO A 89 15.37 5.03 19.02
C PRO A 89 14.40 5.70 18.02
N SER A 90 13.78 4.90 17.15
CA SER A 90 12.94 5.34 16.03
C SER A 90 11.78 6.25 16.43
N PHE A 91 11.40 6.28 17.71
CA PHE A 91 10.34 7.16 18.24
C PHE A 91 10.81 8.51 18.79
N SER A 92 12.09 8.86 18.61
CA SER A 92 12.53 10.19 19.04
C SER A 92 11.84 11.28 18.19
N PRO A 93 11.48 12.44 18.78
CA PRO A 93 10.97 13.58 18.00
C PRO A 93 11.92 14.02 16.88
N ILE A 94 13.21 13.68 16.99
CA ILE A 94 14.22 13.97 15.97
C ILE A 94 14.09 12.99 14.80
N ALA A 95 13.91 11.69 15.05
CA ALA A 95 13.66 10.69 14.00
C ALA A 95 12.41 11.03 13.18
N GLY A 96 11.33 11.46 13.85
CA GLY A 96 10.11 11.93 13.17
C GLY A 96 10.36 13.15 12.26
N LYS A 97 11.17 14.12 12.70
CA LYS A 97 11.55 15.28 11.87
C LYS A 97 12.39 14.88 10.66
N VAL A 98 13.34 13.95 10.82
CA VAL A 98 14.18 13.44 9.74
C VAL A 98 13.34 12.70 8.70
N ALA A 99 12.42 11.84 9.14
CA ALA A 99 11.50 11.16 8.24
C ALA A 99 10.56 12.13 7.50
N ALA A 100 10.04 13.15 8.19
CA ALA A 100 9.21 14.18 7.57
C ALA A 100 9.99 14.97 6.51
N ALA A 101 11.25 15.34 6.80
CA ALA A 101 12.14 15.98 5.84
C ALA A 101 12.37 15.10 4.59
N ALA A 102 12.61 13.80 4.78
CA ALA A 102 12.79 12.86 3.66
C ALA A 102 11.52 12.74 2.79
N VAL A 103 10.32 12.74 3.39
CA VAL A 103 9.05 12.76 2.65
C VAL A 103 8.92 14.06 1.84
N ILE A 104 9.19 15.20 2.46
CA ILE A 104 9.08 16.53 1.81
C ILE A 104 10.06 16.62 0.64
N GLU A 105 11.32 16.26 0.84
CA GLU A 105 12.36 16.30 -0.19
C GLU A 105 11.97 15.45 -1.40
N ARG A 106 11.56 14.20 -1.17
CA ARG A 106 11.13 13.30 -2.25
C ARG A 106 9.84 13.78 -2.93
N TYR A 107 8.92 14.36 -2.18
CA TYR A 107 7.70 14.95 -2.74
C TYR A 107 8.05 16.09 -3.69
N GLU A 108 8.87 17.04 -3.25
CA GLU A 108 9.30 18.18 -4.05
C GLU A 108 10.07 17.74 -5.30
N ASP A 109 10.95 16.75 -5.18
CA ASP A 109 11.69 16.20 -6.32
C ASP A 109 10.76 15.55 -7.35
N ILE A 110 9.78 14.75 -6.92
CA ILE A 110 8.78 14.14 -7.82
C ILE A 110 7.98 15.23 -8.54
N ILE A 111 7.51 16.25 -7.81
CA ILE A 111 6.77 17.36 -8.41
C ILE A 111 7.65 18.09 -9.43
N ARG A 112 8.92 18.36 -9.10
CA ARG A 112 9.87 19.05 -9.98
C ARG A 112 10.13 18.27 -11.27
N GLU A 113 10.30 16.96 -11.17
CA GLU A 113 10.53 16.07 -12.32
C GLU A 113 9.31 15.92 -13.21
N ALA A 114 8.11 15.93 -12.63
CA ALA A 114 6.86 15.86 -13.37
C ALA A 114 6.47 17.20 -14.03
N ALA A 115 7.20 18.28 -13.76
CA ALA A 115 6.86 19.61 -14.28
C ALA A 115 6.89 19.62 -15.82
N PRO A 116 5.85 20.16 -16.48
CA PRO A 116 5.89 20.34 -17.93
C PRO A 116 6.97 21.37 -18.30
N SER A 117 7.36 21.44 -19.58
CA SER A 117 8.44 22.32 -20.06
C SER A 117 8.26 23.81 -19.76
N GLY A 118 7.05 24.25 -19.39
CA GLY A 118 6.74 25.61 -18.93
C GLY A 118 6.71 25.81 -17.42
N GLY A 119 7.06 24.77 -16.65
CA GLY A 119 6.88 24.73 -15.20
C GLY A 119 5.42 24.54 -14.80
N TRP A 120 5.26 24.34 -13.50
CA TRP A 120 3.96 24.22 -12.86
C TRP A 120 3.35 25.59 -12.57
N SER A 121 2.03 25.74 -12.72
CA SER A 121 1.33 26.94 -12.21
C SER A 121 1.52 27.05 -10.69
N PRO A 122 1.90 28.21 -10.11
CA PRO A 122 2.02 28.37 -8.66
C PRO A 122 0.75 28.01 -7.88
N GLU A 123 -0.42 28.15 -8.52
CA GLU A 123 -1.73 27.89 -7.92
C GLU A 123 -2.18 26.43 -8.05
N ALA A 124 -1.54 25.63 -8.90
CA ALA A 124 -2.02 24.27 -9.13
C ALA A 124 -1.82 23.40 -7.88
N LEU A 125 -2.88 22.72 -7.48
CA LEU A 125 -2.90 21.77 -6.37
C LEU A 125 -2.36 20.43 -6.84
N ARG A 126 -1.50 19.79 -6.03
CA ARG A 126 -0.77 18.58 -6.46
C ARG A 126 -0.81 17.51 -5.40
N VAL A 127 -1.09 16.29 -5.83
CA VAL A 127 -1.00 15.09 -5.01
C VAL A 127 -0.07 14.10 -5.69
N VAL A 128 0.93 13.64 -4.96
CA VAL A 128 1.78 12.53 -5.41
C VAL A 128 1.11 11.22 -5.03
N VAL A 129 1.04 10.29 -5.98
CA VAL A 129 0.37 9.00 -5.81
C VAL A 129 1.29 7.84 -6.12
N GLY A 130 1.10 6.73 -5.42
CA GLY A 130 1.84 5.50 -5.66
C GLY A 130 1.59 4.92 -7.05
N THR A 131 2.57 4.16 -7.54
CA THR A 131 2.49 3.48 -8.83
C THR A 131 2.73 1.98 -8.71
N GLU A 132 2.20 1.21 -9.64
CA GLU A 132 2.43 -0.24 -9.77
C GLU A 132 3.06 -0.57 -11.13
N GLY A 133 3.77 -1.70 -11.18
CA GLY A 133 4.35 -2.24 -12.42
C GLY A 133 3.34 -2.89 -13.35
N PHE A 134 2.08 -3.05 -12.91
CA PHE A 134 0.99 -3.62 -13.70
C PHE A 134 -0.35 -2.93 -13.42
N CYS A 135 -1.30 -3.08 -14.34
CA CYS A 135 -2.62 -2.48 -14.23
C CYS A 135 -3.70 -3.51 -13.96
N ARG A 136 -4.43 -3.34 -12.86
CA ARG A 136 -5.56 -4.18 -12.47
C ARG A 136 -6.75 -3.37 -11.94
N ARG A 137 -7.91 -4.00 -12.00
CA ARG A 137 -9.17 -3.63 -11.35
C ARG A 137 -9.48 -4.59 -10.20
N GLY A 138 -9.74 -4.04 -9.02
CA GLY A 138 -10.03 -4.78 -7.80
C GLY A 138 -8.97 -5.83 -7.47
N HIS A 139 -9.42 -7.02 -7.09
CA HIS A 139 -8.53 -8.11 -6.68
C HIS A 139 -8.14 -9.10 -7.79
N ALA A 140 -8.61 -8.98 -9.04
CA ALA A 140 -8.38 -10.03 -10.04
C ALA A 140 -8.56 -9.67 -11.53
N SER A 141 -9.09 -8.48 -11.86
CA SER A 141 -9.42 -8.16 -13.25
C SER A 141 -8.35 -7.29 -13.90
N PRO A 142 -8.03 -7.44 -15.19
CA PRO A 142 -7.18 -6.49 -15.88
C PRO A 142 -7.86 -5.12 -15.99
N CYS A 143 -7.07 -4.05 -16.10
CA CYS A 143 -7.61 -2.73 -16.42
C CYS A 143 -8.30 -2.71 -17.78
N ALA A 144 -9.32 -1.86 -17.92
CA ALA A 144 -9.86 -1.56 -19.24
C ALA A 144 -8.79 -0.87 -20.10
N PRO A 145 -8.81 -1.04 -21.44
CA PRO A 145 -7.83 -0.43 -22.34
C PRO A 145 -7.65 1.09 -22.17
N GLY A 146 -8.72 1.81 -21.78
CA GLY A 146 -8.68 3.26 -21.52
C GLY A 146 -8.06 3.66 -20.18
N GLU A 147 -7.84 2.72 -19.26
CA GLU A 147 -7.25 2.96 -17.94
C GLU A 147 -5.76 2.58 -17.87
N ALA A 148 -5.27 1.87 -18.88
CA ALA A 148 -3.95 1.26 -18.91
C ALA A 148 -2.82 2.23 -19.31
N GLN A 149 -2.82 3.45 -18.78
CA GLN A 149 -1.74 4.41 -19.03
C GLN A 149 -0.60 4.18 -18.03
N GLU A 150 0.61 3.92 -18.53
CA GLU A 150 1.81 3.82 -17.70
C GLU A 150 2.29 5.21 -17.26
N PRO A 151 2.70 5.41 -16.00
CA PRO A 151 2.73 4.42 -14.91
C PRO A 151 1.33 4.16 -14.34
N TYR A 152 1.07 2.93 -13.90
CA TYR A 152 -0.24 2.55 -13.39
C TYR A 152 -0.44 3.11 -11.98
N LEU A 153 -1.41 4.01 -11.82
CA LEU A 153 -1.69 4.66 -10.54
C LEU A 153 -2.34 3.67 -9.55
N HIS A 154 -1.94 3.78 -8.29
CA HIS A 154 -2.40 2.95 -7.19
C HIS A 154 -2.78 3.80 -5.98
N ALA A 155 -4.01 3.64 -5.51
CA ALA A 155 -4.58 4.50 -4.48
C ALA A 155 -4.16 4.15 -3.04
N SER A 156 -3.31 3.13 -2.83
CA SER A 156 -2.91 2.72 -1.48
C SER A 156 -1.92 3.67 -0.80
N GLY A 157 -1.36 4.62 -1.53
CA GLY A 157 -0.53 5.68 -0.96
C GLY A 157 -0.68 6.96 -1.76
N ILE A 158 -1.12 8.02 -1.09
CA ILE A 158 -1.22 9.37 -1.64
C ILE A 158 -0.65 10.37 -0.64
N VAL A 159 0.04 11.40 -1.13
CA VAL A 159 0.61 12.47 -0.30
C VAL A 159 0.43 13.82 -0.96
N GLY A 160 -0.01 14.80 -0.19
CA GLY A 160 -0.24 16.16 -0.65
C GLY A 160 -0.58 17.10 0.50
N SER A 161 -0.76 18.38 0.21
CA SER A 161 -1.27 19.33 1.20
C SER A 161 -2.76 19.08 1.45
N LEU A 162 -3.28 19.65 2.54
CA LEU A 162 -4.71 19.56 2.85
C LEU A 162 -5.57 20.14 1.71
N GLU A 163 -5.14 21.29 1.17
CA GLU A 163 -5.79 22.02 0.09
C GLU A 163 -5.87 21.19 -1.19
N ALA A 164 -4.90 20.30 -1.42
CA ALA A 164 -4.91 19.41 -2.58
C ALA A 164 -5.67 18.10 -2.31
N LEU A 165 -5.58 17.54 -1.11
CA LEU A 165 -6.19 16.26 -0.77
C LEU A 165 -7.71 16.35 -0.61
N GLU A 166 -8.25 17.43 -0.03
CA GLU A 166 -9.70 17.57 0.15
C GLU A 166 -10.47 17.59 -1.19
N PRO A 167 -10.10 18.43 -2.18
CA PRO A 167 -10.77 18.43 -3.49
C PRO A 167 -10.56 17.13 -4.27
N LEU A 168 -9.41 16.47 -4.11
CA LEU A 168 -9.16 15.14 -4.70
C LEU A 168 -10.16 14.12 -4.14
N VAL A 169 -10.27 13.99 -2.81
CA VAL A 169 -11.16 13.02 -2.17
C VAL A 169 -12.62 13.32 -2.49
N TRP A 170 -13.01 14.60 -2.51
CA TRP A 170 -14.34 15.01 -2.97
C TRP A 170 -14.62 14.60 -4.42
N GLY A 171 -13.66 14.82 -5.32
CA GLY A 171 -13.80 14.45 -6.72
C GLY A 171 -13.91 12.93 -6.92
N LEU A 172 -13.15 12.13 -6.16
CA LEU A 172 -13.26 10.68 -6.17
C LEU A 172 -14.64 10.21 -5.68
N LEU A 173 -15.18 10.82 -4.62
CA LEU A 173 -16.53 10.55 -4.14
C LEU A 173 -17.58 10.90 -5.20
N ALA A 174 -17.45 12.05 -5.85
CA ALA A 174 -18.38 12.46 -6.91
C ALA A 174 -18.38 11.48 -8.09
N ILE A 175 -17.21 10.94 -8.47
CA ILE A 175 -17.15 9.90 -9.51
C ILE A 175 -17.84 8.62 -9.02
N ALA A 176 -17.59 8.20 -7.78
CA ALA A 176 -18.15 6.98 -7.21
C ALA A 176 -19.68 7.05 -7.02
N ASP A 177 -20.21 8.20 -6.65
CA ASP A 177 -21.66 8.41 -6.46
C ASP A 177 -22.41 8.46 -7.81
N ASN A 178 -21.74 8.86 -8.90
CA ASN A 178 -22.30 8.89 -10.26
C ASN A 178 -22.05 7.59 -11.05
N ASP A 179 -21.46 6.57 -10.43
CA ASP A 179 -21.16 5.30 -11.08
C ASP A 179 -22.42 4.41 -11.17
N GLU A 180 -23.17 4.58 -12.25
CA GLU A 180 -24.40 3.81 -12.53
C GLU A 180 -24.17 2.29 -12.60
N LEU A 181 -22.95 1.85 -12.93
CA LEU A 181 -22.60 0.44 -13.08
C LEU A 181 -22.01 -0.18 -11.82
N GLY A 182 -21.68 0.62 -10.80
CA GLY A 182 -21.10 0.18 -9.53
C GLY A 182 -19.68 -0.41 -9.64
N GLU A 183 -19.04 -0.35 -10.82
CA GLU A 183 -17.70 -0.89 -11.07
C GLU A 183 -16.62 -0.21 -10.22
N PHE A 184 -16.76 1.08 -9.95
CA PHE A 184 -15.80 1.91 -9.24
C PHE A 184 -16.03 1.95 -7.72
N ARG A 185 -17.21 1.53 -7.24
CA ARG A 185 -17.54 1.57 -5.80
C ARG A 185 -16.67 0.63 -4.95
N THR A 186 -15.96 -0.29 -5.59
CA THR A 186 -15.10 -1.29 -4.93
C THR A 186 -13.60 -1.11 -5.20
N ASP A 187 -13.20 -0.19 -6.10
CA ASP A 187 -11.79 -0.02 -6.49
C ASP A 187 -11.36 1.46 -6.52
N LEU A 188 -10.65 1.85 -5.46
CA LEU A 188 -10.05 3.18 -5.32
C LEU A 188 -9.01 3.50 -6.40
N SER A 189 -8.27 2.51 -6.89
CA SER A 189 -7.26 2.74 -7.92
C SER A 189 -7.92 3.00 -9.27
N ALA A 190 -9.03 2.31 -9.57
CA ALA A 190 -9.83 2.61 -10.75
C ALA A 190 -10.46 4.02 -10.68
N LEU A 191 -11.02 4.41 -9.52
CA LEU A 191 -11.49 5.78 -9.28
C LEU A 191 -10.39 6.82 -9.49
N LEU A 192 -9.20 6.59 -8.93
CA LEU A 192 -8.07 7.49 -9.05
C LEU A 192 -7.63 7.67 -10.50
N ARG A 193 -7.54 6.58 -11.27
CA ARG A 193 -7.21 6.63 -12.71
C ARG A 193 -8.28 7.36 -13.50
N LYS A 194 -9.57 7.14 -13.18
CA LYS A 194 -10.67 7.88 -13.78
C LYS A 194 -10.57 9.37 -13.48
N TYR A 195 -10.34 9.75 -12.22
CA TYR A 195 -10.16 11.14 -11.82
C TYR A 195 -9.00 11.81 -12.57
N ALA A 196 -7.83 11.16 -12.61
CA ALA A 196 -6.66 11.66 -13.32
C ALA A 196 -6.90 11.89 -14.83
N SER A 197 -7.84 11.15 -15.44
CA SER A 197 -8.20 11.32 -16.85
C SER A 197 -9.09 12.55 -17.14
N LEU A 198 -9.70 13.16 -16.11
CA LEU A 198 -10.77 14.16 -16.27
C LEU A 198 -10.29 15.62 -16.28
N GLN A 199 -8.98 15.91 -16.34
CA GLN A 199 -8.43 17.27 -16.30
C GLN A 199 -9.03 18.12 -15.17
N THR A 200 -8.75 17.72 -13.94
CA THR A 200 -9.35 18.26 -12.72
C THR A 200 -8.52 19.39 -12.10
N GLU A 201 -9.07 20.04 -11.07
CA GLU A 201 -8.38 21.10 -10.32
C GLU A 201 -7.11 20.60 -9.61
N VAL A 202 -7.11 19.35 -9.15
CA VAL A 202 -5.95 18.72 -8.54
C VAL A 202 -5.20 17.88 -9.57
N GLU A 203 -3.93 18.18 -9.73
CA GLU A 203 -2.99 17.44 -10.57
C GLU A 203 -2.52 16.19 -9.83
N VAL A 204 -2.78 15.02 -10.42
CA VAL A 204 -2.33 13.72 -9.90
C VAL A 204 -0.95 13.41 -10.48
N VAL A 205 0.07 13.46 -9.64
CA VAL A 205 1.46 13.27 -10.03
C VAL A 205 1.92 11.85 -9.66
N PRO A 206 2.25 10.98 -10.64
CA PRO A 206 2.70 9.64 -10.32
C PRO A 206 4.12 9.63 -9.75
N ASP A 207 4.33 8.87 -8.67
CA ASP A 207 5.65 8.51 -8.17
C ASP A 207 6.29 7.43 -9.09
N ARG A 208 6.75 7.87 -10.27
CA ARG A 208 7.27 7.01 -11.35
C ARG A 208 8.45 6.15 -10.93
N HIS A 209 9.26 6.68 -10.02
CA HIS A 209 10.49 6.04 -9.56
C HIS A 209 10.32 5.39 -8.18
N GLN A 210 9.08 5.32 -7.67
CA GLN A 210 8.76 4.71 -6.39
C GLN A 210 9.65 5.25 -5.24
N ARG A 211 9.86 6.57 -5.21
CA ARG A 211 10.72 7.20 -4.19
C ARG A 211 9.99 7.31 -2.86
N ILE A 212 8.72 7.67 -2.86
CA ILE A 212 7.91 7.67 -1.64
C ILE A 212 7.22 6.31 -1.50
N PHE A 213 6.59 5.84 -2.57
CA PHE A 213 5.71 4.67 -2.58
C PHE A 213 6.27 3.54 -3.43
N GLY A 214 6.91 2.58 -2.78
CA GLY A 214 7.30 1.29 -3.35
C GLY A 214 6.11 0.36 -3.50
N SER A 215 6.08 -0.45 -4.56
CA SER A 215 5.09 -1.53 -4.70
C SER A 215 5.74 -2.89 -4.46
N LEU A 216 5.18 -3.65 -3.51
CA LEU A 216 5.52 -5.06 -3.29
C LEU A 216 4.71 -6.00 -4.20
N ALA A 217 3.87 -5.46 -5.08
CA ALA A 217 3.06 -6.24 -5.99
C ALA A 217 3.96 -6.77 -7.13
N GLU A 218 4.29 -8.06 -7.05
CA GLU A 218 5.25 -8.69 -7.94
C GLU A 218 4.56 -9.54 -9.02
N VAL A 219 4.98 -9.36 -10.27
CA VAL A 219 4.48 -10.11 -11.43
C VAL A 219 5.61 -10.77 -12.22
N SER A 220 5.30 -11.92 -12.81
CA SER A 220 6.10 -12.60 -13.82
C SER A 220 5.52 -12.35 -15.20
N SER A 221 6.38 -12.13 -16.20
CA SER A 221 5.96 -12.02 -17.60
C SER A 221 5.33 -13.31 -18.10
N GLY A 222 4.26 -13.20 -18.90
CA GLY A 222 3.57 -14.33 -19.52
C GLY A 222 2.20 -14.61 -18.91
N HIS A 223 1.51 -15.61 -19.47
CA HIS A 223 0.18 -16.01 -19.02
C HIS A 223 0.24 -16.75 -17.69
N CYS A 224 -0.81 -16.62 -16.88
CA CYS A 224 -0.96 -17.46 -15.70
C CYS A 224 -1.19 -18.92 -16.10
N ASP A 225 -0.54 -19.85 -15.39
CA ASP A 225 -0.74 -21.29 -15.57
C ASP A 225 -2.08 -21.69 -14.93
N VAL A 226 -3.16 -21.61 -15.72
CA VAL A 226 -4.54 -21.87 -15.29
C VAL A 226 -4.77 -23.35 -14.93
N SER A 227 -3.81 -24.23 -15.19
CA SER A 227 -3.97 -25.68 -15.04
C SER A 227 -3.72 -26.23 -13.63
N LYS A 228 -3.25 -25.40 -12.68
CA LYS A 228 -2.78 -25.85 -11.35
C LYS A 228 -3.44 -25.23 -10.11
N GLY A 229 -4.50 -24.43 -10.26
CA GLY A 229 -5.17 -23.80 -9.12
C GLY A 229 -6.69 -23.76 -9.30
N ALA A 230 -7.43 -24.21 -8.29
CA ALA A 230 -8.88 -24.28 -8.29
C ALA A 230 -9.55 -22.91 -8.46
N GLY A 231 -10.46 -22.82 -9.43
CA GLY A 231 -11.64 -21.94 -9.36
C GLY A 231 -11.44 -20.48 -9.72
N ASP A 232 -11.09 -20.19 -10.97
CA ASP A 232 -11.98 -19.48 -11.92
C ASP A 232 -11.20 -19.29 -13.23
N GLY A 233 -11.81 -19.64 -14.36
CA GLY A 233 -11.17 -19.75 -15.68
C GLY A 233 -10.75 -18.43 -16.34
N THR A 234 -10.35 -17.44 -15.57
CA THR A 234 -9.87 -16.11 -15.97
C THR A 234 -8.77 -15.74 -14.96
N SER A 235 -7.72 -14.99 -15.25
CA SER A 235 -7.58 -13.84 -16.12
C SER A 235 -6.09 -13.51 -16.13
N GLU A 236 -5.55 -13.07 -17.25
CA GLU A 236 -4.31 -12.28 -17.23
C GLU A 236 -4.52 -11.05 -16.35
N TRP A 237 -3.56 -10.74 -15.48
CA TRP A 237 -3.68 -9.65 -14.51
C TRP A 237 -3.11 -8.33 -15.01
N CYS A 238 -2.35 -8.39 -16.11
CA CYS A 238 -1.86 -7.23 -16.84
C CYS A 238 -2.72 -6.96 -18.07
N VAL A 239 -2.55 -5.75 -18.61
CA VAL A 239 -3.04 -5.32 -19.92
C VAL A 239 -2.81 -6.43 -20.95
N GLN A 240 -3.85 -6.72 -21.74
CA GLN A 240 -3.90 -7.79 -22.75
C GLN A 240 -2.71 -7.78 -23.74
N THR A 241 -2.02 -6.65 -23.88
CA THR A 241 -0.86 -6.48 -24.77
C THR A 241 0.48 -6.90 -24.14
N LYS A 242 0.55 -7.04 -22.81
CA LYS A 242 1.71 -7.53 -22.06
C LYS A 242 1.21 -8.45 -20.94
N PRO A 243 0.79 -9.69 -21.25
CA PRO A 243 0.25 -10.58 -20.24
C PRO A 243 1.29 -10.81 -19.13
N CYS A 244 0.82 -10.77 -17.89
CA CYS A 244 1.61 -11.08 -16.72
C CYS A 244 0.78 -11.88 -15.72
N CYS A 245 1.49 -12.57 -14.83
CA CYS A 245 0.89 -13.32 -13.75
C CYS A 245 1.43 -12.85 -12.39
N PRO A 246 0.58 -12.61 -11.38
CA PRO A 246 1.04 -12.36 -10.03
C PRO A 246 1.82 -13.54 -9.50
N ILE A 247 2.99 -13.26 -8.94
CA ILE A 247 3.90 -14.27 -8.40
C ILE A 247 3.34 -14.88 -7.10
N SER A 248 2.40 -14.18 -6.46
CA SER A 248 1.70 -14.54 -5.22
C SER A 248 0.79 -15.77 -5.28
N SER A 249 0.62 -16.39 -6.45
CA SER A 249 -0.14 -17.64 -6.60
C SER A 249 0.62 -18.89 -6.12
N ALA A 250 1.93 -18.81 -5.92
CA ALA A 250 2.76 -19.90 -5.40
C ALA A 250 3.88 -19.38 -4.50
N LEU A 251 3.95 -19.83 -3.23
CA LEU A 251 4.92 -19.32 -2.26
C LEU A 251 6.36 -19.55 -2.71
N ASP A 252 6.70 -20.68 -3.31
CA ASP A 252 8.06 -20.92 -3.81
C ASP A 252 8.48 -19.87 -4.84
N ARG A 253 7.54 -19.47 -5.71
CA ARG A 253 7.79 -18.41 -6.69
C ARG A 253 7.91 -17.06 -6.01
N LEU A 254 7.05 -16.79 -5.03
CA LEU A 254 7.11 -15.56 -4.25
C LEU A 254 8.38 -15.44 -3.43
N ASN A 255 8.77 -16.49 -2.71
CA ASN A 255 9.97 -16.57 -1.91
C ASN A 255 11.22 -16.37 -2.78
N LYS A 256 11.28 -17.08 -3.91
CA LYS A 256 12.35 -16.90 -4.89
C LYS A 256 12.38 -15.49 -5.47
N ALA A 257 11.23 -14.93 -5.86
CA ALA A 257 11.14 -13.59 -6.42
C ALA A 257 11.56 -12.54 -5.39
N PHE A 258 11.04 -12.65 -4.16
CA PHE A 258 11.37 -11.80 -3.02
C PHE A 258 12.88 -11.78 -2.80
N HIS A 259 13.53 -12.92 -2.53
CA HIS A 259 14.97 -12.94 -2.27
C HIS A 259 15.85 -12.59 -3.48
N SER A 260 15.33 -12.68 -4.70
CA SER A 260 16.05 -12.23 -5.90
C SER A 260 15.96 -10.72 -6.14
N ARG A 261 14.93 -10.05 -5.60
CA ARG A 261 14.58 -8.65 -5.88
C ARG A 261 14.66 -7.75 -4.67
N LEU A 262 14.66 -8.31 -3.48
CA LEU A 262 14.60 -7.61 -2.22
C LEU A 262 15.54 -8.27 -1.22
N HIS A 263 16.11 -7.45 -0.34
CA HIS A 263 16.87 -7.92 0.80
C HIS A 263 16.66 -6.98 1.98
N VAL A 264 16.85 -7.50 3.18
CA VAL A 264 16.77 -6.70 4.40
C VAL A 264 18.16 -6.17 4.75
N ALA A 265 18.24 -4.89 5.08
CA ALA A 265 19.44 -4.25 5.59
C ALA A 265 19.06 -3.31 6.74
N GLY A 266 19.50 -3.64 7.96
CA GLY A 266 19.10 -2.90 9.17
C GLY A 266 17.59 -2.97 9.40
N CYS A 267 16.95 -1.80 9.51
CA CYS A 267 15.49 -1.66 9.67
C CYS A 267 14.77 -1.35 8.34
N SER A 268 15.40 -1.66 7.20
CA SER A 268 14.88 -1.33 5.88
C SER A 268 14.82 -2.56 4.97
N LEU A 269 13.81 -2.59 4.10
CA LEU A 269 13.69 -3.50 2.97
C LEU A 269 14.15 -2.79 1.70
N LEU A 270 15.21 -3.31 1.07
CA LEU A 270 15.89 -2.68 -0.05
C LEU A 270 15.70 -3.47 -1.35
N PRO A 271 15.53 -2.79 -2.49
CA PRO A 271 15.65 -3.42 -3.80
C PRO A 271 17.01 -4.11 -3.99
N ALA A 272 17.03 -5.21 -4.73
CA ALA A 272 18.25 -5.90 -5.10
C ALA A 272 19.12 -4.96 -5.95
N GLY A 273 20.38 -4.79 -5.54
CA GLY A 273 21.32 -3.89 -6.19
C GLY A 273 21.26 -2.43 -5.69
N ALA A 274 20.34 -2.08 -4.80
CA ALA A 274 20.39 -0.78 -4.12
C ALA A 274 21.70 -0.67 -3.31
N ALA A 275 22.44 0.41 -3.54
CA ALA A 275 23.71 0.67 -2.85
C ALA A 275 23.50 1.24 -1.44
N SER A 276 22.33 1.82 -1.17
CA SER A 276 22.01 2.43 0.12
C SER A 276 20.50 2.48 0.41
N VAL A 277 20.14 2.70 1.67
CA VAL A 277 18.76 2.93 2.11
C VAL A 277 18.14 4.18 1.45
N ALA A 278 18.95 5.16 1.07
CA ALA A 278 18.47 6.37 0.39
C ALA A 278 17.86 6.06 -0.99
N GLU A 279 18.22 4.93 -1.61
CA GLU A 279 17.68 4.51 -2.91
C GLU A 279 16.39 3.68 -2.78
N ALA A 280 16.04 3.22 -1.58
CA ALA A 280 14.81 2.48 -1.36
C ALA A 280 13.61 3.42 -1.17
N PRO A 281 12.37 2.99 -1.50
CA PRO A 281 11.15 3.73 -1.19
C PRO A 281 11.04 4.03 0.30
N LEU A 282 10.40 5.14 0.67
CA LEU A 282 10.08 5.43 2.09
C LEU A 282 9.01 4.49 2.63
N LEU A 283 8.05 4.12 1.78
CA LEU A 283 6.92 3.29 2.15
C LEU A 283 6.75 2.19 1.11
N TRP A 284 6.81 0.94 1.54
CA TRP A 284 6.37 -0.19 0.75
C TRP A 284 4.86 -0.36 0.90
N LEU A 285 4.17 -0.35 -0.21
CA LEU A 285 2.75 -0.63 -0.36
C LEU A 285 2.59 -2.04 -0.93
N GLY A 286 1.81 -2.87 -0.25
CA GLY A 286 1.36 -4.14 -0.76
C GLY A 286 -0.12 -4.11 -1.13
N ASP A 287 -0.55 -5.13 -1.85
CA ASP A 287 -1.93 -5.59 -1.85
C ASP A 287 -2.08 -6.79 -0.90
N GLY A 288 -3.29 -7.36 -0.83
CA GLY A 288 -3.52 -8.57 -0.05
C GLY A 288 -2.64 -9.77 -0.46
N LEU A 289 -2.00 -9.72 -1.63
CA LEU A 289 -1.09 -10.74 -2.17
C LEU A 289 0.38 -10.48 -1.81
N ALA A 290 0.77 -9.22 -1.62
CA ALA A 290 2.08 -8.75 -1.22
C ALA A 290 2.27 -8.72 0.30
N LYS A 291 1.19 -8.92 1.07
CA LYS A 291 1.26 -9.31 2.50
C LYS A 291 2.25 -10.45 2.73
N TRP A 292 2.34 -11.39 1.80
CA TRP A 292 3.28 -12.50 1.89
C TRP A 292 4.74 -12.05 1.75
N SER A 293 5.04 -11.13 0.82
CA SER A 293 6.36 -10.50 0.71
C SER A 293 6.74 -9.80 2.02
N TYR A 294 5.75 -9.20 2.68
CA TYR A 294 5.95 -8.59 3.97
C TYR A 294 6.29 -9.62 5.07
N LEU A 295 5.54 -10.72 5.16
CA LEU A 295 5.82 -11.79 6.11
C LEU A 295 7.20 -12.44 5.87
N LEU A 296 7.65 -12.55 4.62
CA LEU A 296 9.00 -12.99 4.29
C LEU A 296 10.07 -11.98 4.75
N ALA A 297 9.80 -10.67 4.64
CA ALA A 297 10.68 -9.63 5.13
C ALA A 297 10.77 -9.62 6.67
N LEU A 298 9.69 -9.98 7.37
CA LEU A 298 9.61 -9.92 8.83
C LEU A 298 10.68 -10.76 9.54
N ASP A 299 11.05 -11.93 9.02
CA ASP A 299 12.12 -12.74 9.62
C ASP A 299 13.46 -11.99 9.57
N GLY A 300 13.84 -11.51 8.37
CA GLY A 300 15.06 -10.73 8.19
C GLY A 300 15.05 -9.41 8.98
N LEU A 301 13.91 -8.73 9.04
CA LEU A 301 13.72 -7.52 9.83
C LEU A 301 13.78 -7.80 11.33
N ALA A 302 13.21 -8.90 11.82
CA ALA A 302 13.31 -9.27 13.23
C ALA A 302 14.75 -9.62 13.63
N GLN A 303 15.52 -10.23 12.74
CA GLN A 303 16.93 -10.53 12.99
C GLN A 303 17.81 -9.27 12.95
N SER A 304 17.49 -8.31 12.08
CA SER A 304 18.34 -7.14 11.81
C SER A 304 17.91 -5.85 12.51
N CYS A 305 16.66 -5.77 12.95
CA CYS A 305 16.02 -4.62 13.56
C CYS A 305 15.35 -5.03 14.88
N ALA A 306 16.09 -4.87 15.99
CA ALA A 306 15.64 -5.27 17.33
C ALA A 306 14.28 -4.68 17.74
N TYR A 307 13.94 -3.51 17.18
CA TYR A 307 12.67 -2.85 17.40
C TYR A 307 11.51 -3.57 16.69
N VAL A 308 11.64 -3.87 15.39
CA VAL A 308 10.65 -4.68 14.64
C VAL A 308 10.50 -6.05 15.29
N ALA A 309 11.60 -6.70 15.69
CA ALA A 309 11.58 -7.96 16.41
C ALA A 309 10.70 -7.92 17.67
N ARG A 310 10.89 -6.88 18.49
CA ARG A 310 10.13 -6.69 19.73
C ARG A 310 8.64 -6.46 19.46
N LEU A 311 8.31 -5.70 18.42
CA LEU A 311 6.91 -5.45 18.04
C LEU A 311 6.22 -6.70 17.53
N VAL A 312 6.91 -7.48 16.71
CA VAL A 312 6.42 -8.76 16.22
C VAL A 312 6.10 -9.67 17.40
N LEU A 313 7.03 -9.82 18.36
CA LEU A 313 6.82 -10.64 19.56
C LEU A 313 5.74 -10.10 20.51
N LEU A 314 5.58 -8.77 20.61
CA LEU A 314 4.57 -8.15 21.48
C LEU A 314 3.15 -8.29 20.94
N ASN A 315 2.99 -8.26 19.61
CA ASN A 315 1.67 -8.26 18.97
C ASN A 315 1.28 -9.61 18.38
N HIS A 316 2.23 -10.54 18.28
CA HIS A 316 2.00 -11.87 17.69
C HIS A 316 2.64 -12.93 18.59
N PRO A 317 1.83 -13.78 19.26
CA PRO A 317 2.35 -14.95 19.96
C PRO A 317 3.14 -15.83 18.98
N VAL A 318 4.24 -16.42 19.45
CA VAL A 318 5.07 -17.33 18.64
C VAL A 318 4.22 -18.43 17.99
N ASP A 319 3.25 -18.97 18.75
CA ASP A 319 2.31 -19.99 18.29
C ASP A 319 1.42 -19.54 17.11
N LEU A 320 1.10 -18.24 17.03
CA LEU A 320 0.35 -17.68 15.90
C LEU A 320 1.24 -17.57 14.65
N LEU A 321 2.49 -17.15 14.80
CA LEU A 321 3.45 -17.12 13.70
C LEU A 321 3.78 -18.53 13.19
N GLU A 322 3.99 -19.50 14.08
CA GLU A 322 4.20 -20.90 13.72
C GLU A 322 2.96 -21.53 13.09
N GLY A 323 1.77 -21.22 13.61
CA GLY A 323 0.49 -21.66 13.05
C GLY A 323 0.22 -21.08 11.67
N LEU A 324 0.61 -19.82 11.42
CA LEU A 324 0.60 -19.19 10.10
C LEU A 324 1.45 -20.01 9.13
N PHE A 325 2.75 -20.18 9.40
CA PHE A 325 3.65 -20.95 8.53
C PHE A 325 3.18 -22.41 8.31
N SER A 326 2.69 -23.07 9.36
CA SER A 326 2.15 -24.44 9.28
C SER A 326 0.87 -24.52 8.44
N ALA A 327 -0.05 -23.57 8.58
CA ALA A 327 -1.25 -23.49 7.75
C ALA A 327 -0.90 -23.20 6.28
N PHE A 328 0.19 -22.47 6.02
CA PHE A 328 0.68 -22.27 4.65
C PHE A 328 1.24 -23.53 4.03
N GLU A 329 2.12 -24.24 4.75
CA GLU A 329 2.68 -25.51 4.29
C GLU A 329 1.57 -26.51 3.95
N ALA A 330 0.53 -26.59 4.79
CA ALA A 330 -0.62 -27.46 4.55
C ALA A 330 -1.42 -27.09 3.28
N THR A 331 -1.49 -25.82 2.89
CA THR A 331 -2.18 -25.40 1.65
C THR A 331 -1.40 -25.70 0.37
N GLN A 332 -0.16 -26.19 0.48
CA GLN A 332 0.70 -26.54 -0.66
C GLN A 332 0.60 -28.02 -1.04
N GLU A 333 0.02 -28.86 -0.18
CA GLU A 333 -0.15 -30.27 -0.48
C GLU A 333 -1.29 -30.46 -1.49
N PRO A 334 -1.04 -31.13 -2.63
CA PRO A 334 -2.08 -31.40 -3.62
C PRO A 334 -3.23 -32.20 -3.00
N GLY A 335 -4.41 -31.57 -2.86
CA GLY A 335 -5.61 -32.18 -2.31
C GLY A 335 -5.88 -31.90 -0.82
N ALA A 336 -5.09 -31.05 -0.16
CA ALA A 336 -5.35 -30.68 1.23
C ALA A 336 -6.56 -29.72 1.33
N VAL A 337 -7.55 -30.13 2.12
CA VAL A 337 -8.67 -29.27 2.56
C VAL A 337 -8.10 -28.30 3.61
N ALA A 338 -8.36 -27.00 3.45
CA ALA A 338 -7.93 -25.99 4.42
C ALA A 338 -8.34 -26.42 5.84
N PRO A 339 -7.42 -26.41 6.82
CA PRO A 339 -7.77 -26.77 8.18
C PRO A 339 -8.82 -25.78 8.70
N ARG A 340 -10.00 -26.30 9.09
CA ARG A 340 -11.03 -25.49 9.75
C ARG A 340 -10.39 -24.83 10.97
N ALA A 341 -10.48 -23.50 11.04
CA ALA A 341 -10.09 -22.74 12.22
C ALA A 341 -10.73 -23.38 13.46
N ARG A 342 -9.91 -23.73 14.45
CA ARG A 342 -10.41 -24.22 15.73
C ARG A 342 -11.12 -23.06 16.41
N THR A 343 -12.42 -23.17 16.59
CA THR A 343 -13.18 -22.30 17.48
C THR A 343 -12.53 -22.36 18.87
N PRO A 344 -12.30 -21.24 19.55
CA PRO A 344 -11.86 -21.26 20.95
C PRO A 344 -12.87 -22.08 21.75
N ALA A 345 -12.38 -23.03 22.54
CA ALA A 345 -13.22 -23.77 23.47
C ALA A 345 -13.82 -22.78 24.49
N GLU A 346 -15.14 -22.84 24.67
CA GLU A 346 -15.87 -22.14 25.74
C GLU A 346 -15.43 -22.58 27.14
#